data_AF-A0A8H6IKZ1-F1
#
_entry.id   AF-A0A8H6IKZ1-F1
#
_cell.length_a   1.000
_cell.length_b   1.000
_cell.length_c   1.000
_cell.angle_alpha   90.00
_cell.angle_beta   90.00
_cell.angle_gamma   90.00
#
_symmetry.space_group_name_H-M   'P 1'
#
loop_
_entity.id
_entity.type
_entity.pdbx_description
1 polymer ?
#
loop_
_entity_poly.entity_id
_entity_poly.type
_entity_poly.pdbx_seq_one_letter_code
_entity_poly.pdbx_strand_id
1 'polypeptide(L)'
;MAPSPGSPPADCRCIPRIAAQPWTRCTRAPKPKSSRFPEVGSEHANFRSIIAVHGLGANVDWSWTWKDPKTPGRLVKWLQDPDMLPAVVPRSRILLYNYDSRWHADAPKIRLTLCGEELIRSIRD
;
A
#
# COMPACT_ATOMS: atom_id res chain seq x y z
N MET A 1 6.16 34.93 -35.70
CA MET A 1 6.22 33.58 -36.28
C MET A 1 6.47 32.61 -35.14
N ALA A 2 5.42 31.93 -34.65
CA ALA A 2 5.56 30.89 -33.63
C ALA A 2 5.77 29.54 -34.33
N PRO A 3 6.64 28.64 -33.82
CA PRO A 3 6.81 27.33 -34.43
C PRO A 3 5.61 26.43 -34.11
N SER A 4 5.17 25.68 -35.12
CA SER A 4 4.09 24.67 -35.01
C SER A 4 4.45 23.56 -34.01
N PRO A 5 3.48 22.99 -33.29
CA PRO A 5 3.73 21.84 -32.41
C PRO A 5 4.08 20.62 -33.27
N GLY A 6 5.34 20.18 -33.17
CA GLY A 6 5.82 18.97 -33.82
C GLY A 6 5.15 17.71 -33.24
N SER A 7 4.78 16.80 -34.13
CA SER A 7 4.26 15.47 -33.78
C SER A 7 5.23 14.72 -32.86
N PRO A 8 4.74 14.03 -31.81
CA PRO A 8 5.59 13.22 -30.95
C PRO A 8 6.16 12.00 -31.72
N PRO A 9 7.38 11.54 -31.40
CA PRO A 9 8.00 10.39 -32.05
C PRO A 9 7.24 9.09 -31.79
N ALA A 10 7.15 8.25 -32.82
CA ALA A 10 6.27 7.09 -32.92
C ALA A 10 6.74 5.81 -32.19
N ASP A 11 7.45 5.90 -31.06
CA ASP A 11 7.87 4.70 -30.29
C ASP A 11 7.73 4.86 -28.76
N CYS A 12 6.72 5.61 -28.32
CA CYS A 12 6.19 5.38 -26.98
C CYS A 12 5.29 4.14 -27.06
N ARG A 13 5.86 2.95 -26.83
CA ARG A 13 5.04 1.78 -26.52
C ARG A 13 4.26 2.06 -25.24
N CYS A 14 3.04 2.54 -25.43
CA CYS A 14 2.01 2.50 -24.42
C CYS A 14 1.96 1.07 -23.89
N ILE A 15 2.37 0.87 -22.63
CA ILE A 15 1.90 -0.28 -21.86
C ILE A 15 0.38 -0.24 -22.04
N PRO A 16 -0.26 -1.32 -22.50
CA PRO A 16 -1.68 -1.29 -22.83
C PRO A 16 -2.40 -0.73 -21.62
N ARG A 17 -3.10 0.39 -21.86
CA ARG A 17 -4.11 0.95 -20.98
C ARG A 17 -4.97 -0.25 -20.63
N ILE A 18 -4.75 -0.84 -19.45
CA ILE A 18 -5.65 -1.85 -18.92
C ILE A 18 -6.98 -1.16 -19.00
N ALA A 19 -7.83 -1.69 -19.88
CA ALA A 19 -9.14 -1.16 -20.15
C ALA A 19 -9.73 -0.82 -18.79
N ALA A 20 -10.17 0.43 -18.63
CA ALA A 20 -10.98 0.82 -17.49
C ALA A 20 -12.08 -0.22 -17.44
N GLN A 21 -11.94 -1.19 -16.54
CA GLN A 21 -12.99 -2.16 -16.33
C GLN A 21 -14.17 -1.29 -15.91
N PRO A 22 -15.31 -1.37 -16.61
CA PRO A 22 -16.47 -0.61 -16.19
C PRO A 22 -16.67 -0.96 -14.72
N TRP A 23 -16.78 0.07 -13.87
CA TRP A 23 -17.24 -0.09 -12.50
C TRP A 23 -18.60 -0.78 -12.61
N THR A 24 -18.60 -2.11 -12.63
CA THR A 24 -19.79 -2.89 -12.37
C THR A 24 -20.16 -2.44 -10.98
N ARG A 25 -21.27 -1.71 -10.90
CA ARG A 25 -21.92 -1.32 -9.67
C ARG A 25 -21.96 -2.57 -8.81
N CYS A 26 -21.02 -2.65 -7.86
CA CYS A 26 -20.87 -3.78 -6.95
C CYS A 26 -22.06 -3.68 -6.00
N THR A 27 -23.21 -4.17 -6.47
CA THR A 27 -24.43 -4.21 -5.70
C THR A 27 -24.22 -5.29 -4.66
N ARG A 28 -23.89 -4.82 -3.45
CA ARG A 28 -23.56 -5.60 -2.24
C ARG A 28 -22.12 -6.11 -2.26
N ALA A 29 -21.21 -5.25 -1.81
CA ALA A 29 -20.07 -5.74 -1.03
C ALA A 29 -20.62 -6.80 -0.05
N PRO A 30 -20.04 -8.01 0.01
CA PRO A 30 -20.38 -8.95 1.06
C PRO A 30 -20.29 -8.18 2.37
N LYS A 31 -21.38 -8.12 3.15
CA LYS A 31 -21.27 -7.61 4.51
C LYS A 31 -20.08 -8.36 5.11
N PRO A 32 -19.09 -7.67 5.71
CA PRO A 32 -18.01 -8.37 6.37
C PRO A 32 -18.68 -9.38 7.28
N LYS A 33 -18.44 -10.68 7.03
CA LYS A 33 -18.89 -11.74 7.94
C LYS A 33 -18.46 -11.23 9.29
N SER A 34 -19.41 -11.01 10.21
CA SER A 34 -19.07 -10.45 11.51
C SER A 34 -18.08 -11.41 12.14
N SER A 35 -16.79 -11.13 11.99
CA SER A 35 -15.75 -11.74 12.78
C SER A 35 -16.07 -11.23 14.16
N ARG A 36 -16.88 -12.00 14.88
CA ARG A 36 -17.19 -11.77 16.27
C ARG A 36 -15.83 -11.88 16.94
N PHE A 37 -15.20 -10.72 17.16
CA PHE A 37 -13.98 -10.62 17.93
C PHE A 37 -14.27 -11.33 19.25
N PRO A 38 -13.38 -12.20 19.76
CA PRO A 38 -13.63 -12.84 21.03
C PRO A 38 -13.80 -11.74 22.07
N GLU A 39 -15.00 -11.64 22.64
CA GLU A 39 -15.23 -10.90 23.88
C GLU A 39 -14.43 -11.62 24.96
N VAL A 40 -13.29 -11.05 25.33
CA VAL A 40 -12.53 -11.49 26.48
C VAL A 40 -12.15 -10.25 27.28
N GLY A 41 -12.60 -10.30 28.55
CA GLY A 41 -12.10 -9.66 29.76
C GLY A 41 -11.22 -8.42 29.60
N SER A 42 -11.67 -7.35 30.23
CA SER A 42 -10.93 -6.13 30.49
C SER A 42 -9.60 -6.37 31.20
N GLU A 43 -8.50 -6.26 30.46
CA GLU A 43 -7.26 -5.61 30.88
C GLU A 43 -6.64 -5.00 29.63
N HIS A 44 -6.87 -3.69 29.41
CA HIS A 44 -6.33 -2.85 28.35
C HIS A 44 -5.63 -3.60 27.21
N ALA A 45 -6.39 -4.36 26.42
CA ALA A 45 -5.88 -5.04 25.24
C ALA A 45 -5.49 -3.96 24.24
N ASN A 46 -4.24 -3.51 24.31
CA ASN A 46 -3.67 -2.51 23.42
C ASN A 46 -3.65 -3.09 22.00
N PHE A 47 -4.79 -3.05 21.32
CA PHE A 47 -4.93 -3.45 19.93
C PHE A 47 -4.10 -2.46 19.11
N ARG A 48 -2.92 -2.90 18.67
CA ARG A 48 -2.03 -2.08 17.86
C ARG A 48 -2.48 -2.14 16.41
N SER A 49 -2.83 -0.98 15.85
CA SER A 49 -3.04 -0.83 14.41
C SER A 49 -1.72 -0.41 13.77
N ILE A 50 -1.34 -1.07 12.69
CA ILE A 50 -0.11 -0.80 11.93
C ILE A 50 -0.52 -0.40 10.52
N ILE A 51 0.02 0.72 10.03
CA ILE A 51 -0.12 1.14 8.64
C ILE A 51 1.23 0.94 7.97
N ALA A 52 1.27 0.03 7.00
CA ALA A 52 2.47 -0.30 6.23
C ALA A 52 2.46 0.51 4.93
N VAL A 53 3.43 1.42 4.77
CA VAL A 53 3.59 2.28 3.59
C VAL A 53 4.85 1.84 2.84
N HIS A 54 4.74 1.59 1.54
CA HIS A 54 5.88 1.16 0.73
C HIS A 54 6.74 2.35 0.26
N GLY A 55 7.96 2.08 -0.22
CA GLY A 55 8.87 3.10 -0.75
C GLY A 55 8.53 3.54 -2.18
N LEU A 56 9.28 4.54 -2.66
CA LEU A 56 9.27 4.97 -4.06
C LEU A 56 9.74 3.84 -4.98
N GLY A 57 9.10 3.70 -6.14
CA GLY A 57 9.32 2.59 -7.07
C GLY A 57 8.92 1.22 -6.52
N ALA A 58 8.27 1.15 -5.35
CA ALA A 58 7.90 -0.09 -4.70
C ALA A 58 6.40 -0.39 -4.77
N ASN A 59 6.00 -1.62 -4.47
CA ASN A 59 4.60 -2.05 -4.51
C ASN A 59 4.22 -2.82 -3.24
N VAL A 60 2.97 -2.69 -2.81
CA VAL A 60 2.42 -3.37 -1.62
C VAL A 60 2.60 -4.89 -1.63
N ASP A 61 2.58 -5.53 -2.80
CA ASP A 61 2.61 -6.99 -2.92
C ASP A 61 3.99 -7.59 -2.59
N TRP A 62 5.07 -6.81 -2.74
CA TRP A 62 6.44 -7.34 -2.62
C TRP A 62 7.37 -6.54 -1.71
N SER A 63 7.01 -5.33 -1.29
CA SER A 63 7.88 -4.47 -0.48
C SER A 63 8.32 -5.09 0.85
N TRP A 64 7.49 -5.97 1.42
CA TRP A 64 7.77 -6.68 2.68
C TRP A 64 8.03 -8.18 2.47
N THR A 65 8.38 -8.57 1.25
CA THR A 65 8.82 -9.94 0.95
C THR A 65 10.33 -9.99 0.91
N TRP A 66 10.93 -10.62 1.91
CA TRP A 66 12.37 -10.89 1.91
C TRP A 66 12.66 -12.15 1.09
N LYS A 67 13.68 -12.07 0.24
CA LYS A 67 14.20 -13.19 -0.54
C LYS A 67 15.50 -13.65 0.10
N ASP A 68 15.55 -14.90 0.54
CA ASP A 68 16.76 -15.44 1.16
C ASP A 68 17.85 -15.59 0.10
N PRO A 69 18.99 -14.85 0.20
CA PRO A 69 20.06 -14.97 -0.77
C PRO A 69 20.76 -16.33 -0.71
N LYS A 70 20.65 -17.06 0.40
CA LYS A 70 21.28 -18.38 0.60
C LYS A 70 20.38 -19.53 0.17
N THR A 71 19.07 -19.32 0.10
CA THR A 71 18.10 -20.35 -0.26
C THR A 71 17.19 -19.83 -1.38
N PRO A 72 17.60 -20.03 -2.65
CA PRO A 72 16.82 -19.62 -3.81
C PRO A 72 15.39 -20.16 -3.74
N GLY A 73 14.40 -19.30 -3.97
CA GLY A 73 12.98 -19.65 -3.92
C GLY A 73 12.33 -19.52 -2.54
N ARG A 74 13.11 -19.34 -1.47
CA ARG A 74 12.55 -19.03 -0.14
C ARG A 74 12.13 -17.56 -0.09
N LEU A 75 10.83 -17.34 0.08
CA LEU A 75 10.21 -16.03 0.27
C LEU A 75 9.65 -15.96 1.68
N VAL A 76 10.01 -14.92 2.40
CA VAL A 76 9.46 -14.61 3.74
C VAL A 76 8.58 -13.38 3.61
N LYS A 77 7.29 -13.51 3.88
CA LYS A 77 6.33 -12.40 3.87
C LYS A 77 6.25 -11.81 5.28
N TRP A 78 7.05 -10.79 5.55
CA TRP A 78 7.26 -10.28 6.91
C TRP A 78 5.98 -9.82 7.62
N LEU A 79 4.99 -9.32 6.89
CA LEU A 79 3.70 -8.88 7.44
C LEU A 79 2.70 -10.02 7.69
N GLN A 80 2.90 -11.21 7.09
CA GLN A 80 1.92 -12.30 7.07
C GLN A 80 2.41 -13.57 7.78
N ASP A 81 3.71 -13.86 7.70
CA ASP A 81 4.27 -15.10 8.21
C ASP A 81 4.16 -15.14 9.74
N PRO A 82 3.69 -16.24 10.35
CA PRO A 82 3.43 -16.33 11.79
C PRO A 82 4.63 -15.99 12.67
N ASP A 83 5.83 -16.36 12.23
CA ASP A 83 7.09 -16.18 12.97
C ASP A 83 7.72 -14.78 12.78
N MET A 84 7.03 -13.86 12.09
CA MET A 84 7.51 -12.52 11.78
C MET A 84 6.73 -11.46 12.58
N LEU A 85 6.23 -10.39 11.92
CA LEU A 85 5.50 -9.32 12.60
C LEU A 85 4.32 -9.82 13.46
N PRO A 86 3.51 -10.82 13.03
CA PRO A 86 2.43 -11.37 13.86
C PRO A 86 2.90 -11.95 15.20
N ALA A 87 4.08 -12.57 15.28
CA ALA A 87 4.64 -13.07 16.55
C ALA A 87 5.09 -11.92 17.47
N VAL A 88 5.64 -10.84 16.90
CA VAL A 88 6.11 -9.68 17.66
C VAL A 88 4.94 -8.82 18.17
N VAL A 89 3.91 -8.66 17.34
CA VAL A 89 2.73 -7.85 17.65
C VAL A 89 1.46 -8.68 17.43
N PRO A 90 1.15 -9.59 18.37
CA PRO A 90 -0.02 -10.44 18.26
C PRO A 90 -1.29 -9.60 18.27
N ARG A 91 -2.31 -10.08 17.54
CA ARG A 91 -3.62 -9.41 17.41
C ARG A 91 -3.53 -8.00 16.81
N SER A 92 -2.49 -7.66 16.05
CA SER A 92 -2.46 -6.38 15.33
C SER A 92 -3.42 -6.37 14.14
N ARG A 93 -3.95 -5.18 13.81
CA ARG A 93 -4.59 -4.91 12.51
C ARG A 93 -3.56 -4.27 11.61
N ILE A 94 -3.33 -4.84 10.43
CA ILE A 94 -2.34 -4.33 9.49
C ILE A 94 -3.08 -3.81 8.27
N LEU A 95 -2.94 -2.51 7.97
CA LEU A 95 -3.42 -1.86 6.76
C LEU A 95 -2.23 -1.66 5.82
N LEU A 96 -2.32 -2.14 4.59
CA LEU A 96 -1.34 -1.85 3.54
C LEU A 96 -1.81 -0.62 2.76
N TYR A 97 -1.03 0.46 2.83
CA TYR A 97 -1.33 1.69 2.10
C TYR A 97 -0.64 1.68 0.75
N ASN A 98 -1.44 1.59 -0.32
CA ASN A 98 -0.98 1.55 -1.70
C ASN A 98 -1.13 2.94 -2.34
N TYR A 99 -0.03 3.65 -2.57
CA TYR A 99 -0.01 4.92 -3.30
C TYR A 99 0.73 4.76 -4.64
N ASP A 100 0.53 5.68 -5.58
CA ASP A 100 1.33 5.68 -6.81
C ASP A 100 2.78 6.06 -6.45
N SER A 101 3.66 5.05 -6.42
CA SER A 101 5.07 5.19 -6.06
C SER A 101 5.96 5.54 -7.25
N ARG A 102 5.39 5.85 -8.42
CA ARG A 102 6.17 6.24 -9.59
C ARG A 102 6.97 7.52 -9.34
N TRP A 103 8.12 7.58 -10.01
CA TRP A 103 8.94 8.78 -10.04
C TRP A 103 8.27 9.81 -10.95
N HIS A 104 7.88 10.94 -10.38
CA HIS A 104 7.35 12.07 -11.15
C HIS A 104 8.48 13.07 -11.46
N ALA A 105 8.56 13.51 -12.72
CA ALA A 105 9.50 14.54 -13.14
C ALA A 105 9.22 15.88 -12.44
N ASP A 106 7.94 16.21 -12.25
CA ASP A 106 7.45 17.41 -11.56
C ASP A 106 6.97 17.08 -10.14
N ALA A 107 7.78 16.37 -9.36
CA ALA A 107 7.42 16.01 -8.00
C ALA A 107 7.31 17.27 -7.11
N PRO A 108 6.23 17.41 -6.31
CA PRO A 108 6.11 18.47 -5.33
C PRO A 108 7.28 18.45 -4.34
N LYS A 109 7.99 19.57 -4.19
CA LYS A 109 9.07 19.73 -3.20
C LYS A 109 8.47 20.08 -1.84
N ILE A 110 7.77 19.12 -1.24
CA ILE A 110 7.22 19.26 0.10
C ILE A 110 8.17 18.63 1.12
N ARG A 111 8.32 19.28 2.28
CA ARG A 111 9.12 18.72 3.38
C ARG A 111 8.38 17.51 3.96
N LEU A 112 9.12 16.43 4.21
CA LEU A 112 8.62 15.22 4.88
C LEU A 112 7.83 15.52 6.16
N THR A 113 8.24 16.55 6.92
CA THR A 113 7.56 16.97 8.15
C THR A 113 6.12 17.40 7.89
N LEU A 114 5.87 18.18 6.82
CA LEU A 114 4.53 18.66 6.48
C LEU A 114 3.62 17.50 6.06
N CYS A 115 4.12 16.57 5.25
CA CYS A 115 3.38 15.37 4.87
C CYS A 115 3.04 14.49 6.10
N GLY A 116 3.99 14.36 7.02
CA GLY A 116 3.78 13.60 8.26
C GLY A 116 2.72 14.22 9.16
N GLU A 117 2.75 15.54 9.32
CA GLU A 117 1.75 16.28 10.09
C GLU A 117 0.34 16.18 9.48
N GLU A 118 0.20 16.36 8.17
CA GLU A 118 -1.08 16.21 7.48
C GLU A 118 -1.66 14.80 7.63
N LEU A 119 -0.82 13.77 7.46
CA LEU A 119 -1.22 12.39 7.64
C LEU A 119 -1.75 12.15 9.06
N ILE A 120 -1.01 12.59 10.08
CA ILE A 120 -1.41 12.40 11.49
C ILE A 120 -2.74 13.11 11.77
N ARG A 121 -2.97 14.31 11.22
CA ARG A 121 -4.24 15.02 11.35
C ARG A 121 -5.37 14.20 10.71
N SER A 122 -5.20 13.74 9.48
CA SER A 122 -6.24 12.97 8.77
C SER A 122 -6.63 11.63 9.40
N ILE A 123 -5.74 11.03 10.20
CA ILE A 123 -6.01 9.73 10.84
C ILE A 123 -6.75 9.91 12.18
N ARG A 124 -6.68 11.11 12.79
CA ARG A 124 -7.26 11.39 14.11
C ARG A 124 -8.69 11.93 14.05
N ASP A 125 -9.12 12.43 12.90
CA ASP A 125 -10.47 12.93 12.63
C ASP A 125 -11.43 11.80 12.21
#